data_AF-R6AA17-F1
#
_entry.id   AF-R6AA17-F1
#
_cell.length_a   1.000
_cell.length_b   1.000
_cell.length_c   1.000
_cell.angle_alpha   90.00
_cell.angle_beta   90.00
_cell.angle_gamma   90.00
#
_symmetry.space_group_name_H-M   'P 1'
#
loop_
_entity.id
_entity.type
_entity.pdbx_description
1 polymer ?
#
loop_
_entity_poly.entity_id
_entity_poly.type
_entity_poly.pdbx_seq_one_letter_code
_entity_poly.pdbx_strand_id
1 'polypeptide(L)'
;MMIGSQKLLTMISVPAEHQGRPLQLDDARVVGFEVQTTWNAKKVKKVLEKSEGIIGKAAKYVISDNDAKMRKAIKSSNFTWHRDVSHTLALFMERVYKHDAEFAEFFNKMAVCKKQCCMKDVAYLQSPSQRCKAKFMNLEESVNWAYKMLQLHHKLTTLEKEVFSFLPAYASFIDEMQDIVSCVHFIEKEMKYNGLSKSTIAKCRMHINATIMCGNERMKRVGASFLSYLSEEDGLLKNTEIVNNSSDLIETTFGIFKYIQSPNKLNGVTTLVLHLPVILSFAGKSNSKIYNVKEHLCRTRIKDITLWREKYLMENLVTKRIKTLKAA
;
A
#
# COMPACT_ATOMS: atom_id res chain seq x y z
N MET A 1 -3.48 -9.43 -0.78
CA MET A 1 -4.40 -9.14 0.35
C MET A 1 -4.60 -10.37 1.25
N MET A 2 -4.80 -10.18 2.56
CA MET A 2 -5.09 -11.26 3.53
C MET A 2 -6.51 -11.13 4.10
N ILE A 3 -7.29 -12.20 4.10
CA ILE A 3 -8.65 -12.29 4.66
C ILE A 3 -8.76 -13.58 5.48
N GLY A 4 -8.87 -13.46 6.81
CA GLY A 4 -8.81 -14.61 7.71
C GLY A 4 -7.49 -15.37 7.52
N SER A 5 -7.57 -16.69 7.35
CA SER A 5 -6.43 -17.56 7.06
C SER A 5 -6.03 -17.59 5.57
N GLN A 6 -6.75 -16.87 4.71
CA GLN A 6 -6.60 -16.91 3.26
C GLN A 6 -5.82 -15.69 2.74
N LYS A 7 -5.03 -15.90 1.68
CA LYS A 7 -4.22 -14.88 1.02
C LYS A 7 -4.56 -14.85 -0.47
N LEU A 8 -5.14 -13.73 -0.89
CA LEU A 8 -5.39 -13.41 -2.29
C LEU A 8 -4.15 -12.77 -2.92
N LEU A 9 -3.63 -13.39 -3.97
CA LEU A 9 -2.69 -12.78 -4.90
C LEU A 9 -3.47 -12.26 -6.11
N THR A 10 -3.22 -11.02 -6.52
CA THR A 10 -3.87 -10.38 -7.67
C THR A 10 -2.79 -9.84 -8.59
N MET A 11 -2.95 -10.10 -9.88
CA MET A 11 -2.13 -9.60 -10.97
C MET A 11 -2.94 -8.59 -11.76
N ILE A 12 -2.42 -7.38 -11.87
CA ILE A 12 -3.02 -6.29 -12.62
C ILE A 12 -2.02 -5.86 -13.70
N SER A 13 -2.47 -5.80 -14.95
CA SER A 13 -1.70 -5.24 -16.05
C SER A 13 -2.05 -3.76 -16.22
N VAL A 14 -1.04 -2.96 -16.55
CA VAL A 14 -1.13 -1.52 -16.85
C VAL A 14 -0.21 -1.20 -18.05
N PRO A 15 -0.32 -0.02 -18.69
CA PRO A 15 0.67 0.46 -19.63
C PRO A 15 2.08 0.46 -19.03
N ALA A 16 3.06 -0.07 -19.76
CA ALA A 16 4.44 -0.12 -19.30
C ALA A 16 5.12 1.26 -19.34
N GLU A 17 4.71 2.11 -20.28
CA GLU A 17 5.19 3.50 -20.34
C GLU A 17 4.33 4.37 -19.42
N HIS A 18 4.99 5.22 -18.65
CA HIS A 18 4.31 6.20 -17.82
C HIS A 18 3.54 7.20 -18.70
N GLN A 19 2.30 7.52 -18.33
CA GLN A 19 1.38 8.31 -19.16
C GLN A 19 1.44 9.83 -18.86
N GLY A 20 2.49 10.31 -18.17
CA GLY A 20 2.60 11.69 -17.71
C GLY A 20 1.63 12.03 -16.57
N ARG A 21 0.96 11.03 -15.99
CA ARG A 21 0.09 11.12 -14.82
C ARG A 21 0.16 9.84 -13.99
N PRO A 22 -0.22 9.87 -12.71
CA PRO A 22 -0.37 8.64 -11.91
C PRO A 22 -1.32 7.64 -12.57
N LEU A 23 -1.06 6.35 -12.34
CA LEU A 23 -1.94 5.26 -12.77
C LEU A 23 -3.34 5.43 -12.18
N GLN A 24 -4.34 5.34 -13.04
CA GLN A 24 -5.75 5.40 -12.71
C GLN A 24 -6.39 4.02 -12.90
N LEU A 25 -7.52 3.79 -12.23
CA LEU A 25 -8.21 2.50 -12.27
C LEU A 25 -8.61 2.07 -13.70
N ASP A 26 -8.77 3.02 -14.61
CA ASP A 26 -9.11 2.78 -16.02
C ASP A 26 -7.91 2.34 -16.88
N ASP A 27 -6.68 2.58 -16.43
CA ASP A 27 -5.45 2.06 -17.07
C ASP A 27 -5.26 0.57 -16.79
N ALA A 28 -6.02 0.00 -15.86
CA ALA A 28 -5.73 -1.26 -15.23
C ALA A 28 -6.71 -2.37 -15.64
N ARG A 29 -6.18 -3.59 -15.78
CA ARG A 29 -6.96 -4.80 -16.03
C ARG A 29 -6.50 -5.93 -15.14
N VAL A 30 -7.43 -6.63 -14.50
CA VAL A 30 -7.11 -7.85 -13.76
C VAL A 30 -6.78 -8.96 -14.78
N VAL A 31 -5.56 -9.49 -14.69
CA VAL A 31 -5.04 -10.55 -15.57
C VAL A 31 -4.77 -11.85 -14.82
N GLY A 32 -5.09 -11.88 -13.52
CA GLY A 32 -5.02 -13.08 -12.72
C GLY A 32 -5.33 -12.78 -11.27
N PHE A 33 -5.93 -13.76 -10.60
CA PHE A 33 -5.97 -13.78 -9.15
C PHE A 33 -6.12 -15.21 -8.67
N GLU A 34 -5.48 -15.53 -7.56
CA GLU A 34 -5.51 -16.85 -6.96
C GLU A 34 -5.57 -16.73 -5.43
N VAL A 35 -6.25 -17.68 -4.80
CA VAL A 35 -6.42 -17.74 -3.34
C VAL A 35 -5.65 -18.93 -2.79
N GLN A 36 -4.82 -18.70 -1.77
CA GLN A 36 -4.03 -19.73 -1.10
C GLN A 36 -3.94 -19.43 0.39
N THR A 37 -3.68 -20.42 1.24
CA THR A 37 -3.31 -20.16 2.66
C THR A 37 -1.92 -19.56 2.75
N THR A 38 -1.01 -20.04 1.89
CA THR A 38 0.39 -19.62 1.85
C THR A 38 0.89 -19.48 0.41
N TRP A 39 1.66 -18.41 0.20
CA TRP A 39 2.40 -18.15 -1.02
C TRP A 39 3.87 -18.47 -0.81
N ASN A 40 4.49 -19.01 -1.86
CA ASN A 40 5.93 -19.19 -2.00
C ASN A 40 6.33 -18.76 -3.43
N ALA A 41 7.63 -18.58 -3.66
CA ALA A 41 8.14 -18.06 -4.94
C ALA A 41 7.72 -18.91 -6.15
N LYS A 42 7.69 -20.24 -6.03
CA LYS A 42 7.27 -21.15 -7.11
C LYS A 42 5.79 -20.94 -7.48
N LYS A 43 4.91 -20.77 -6.49
CA LYS A 43 3.49 -20.49 -6.73
C LYS A 43 3.29 -19.13 -7.38
N VAL A 44 4.00 -18.10 -6.93
CA VAL A 44 3.92 -16.75 -7.52
C VAL A 44 4.40 -16.78 -8.99
N LYS A 45 5.51 -17.47 -9.28
CA LYS A 45 6.02 -17.64 -10.65
C LYS A 45 4.98 -18.27 -11.58
N LYS A 46 4.29 -19.32 -11.13
CA LYS A 46 3.20 -19.94 -11.91
C LYS A 46 2.06 -18.97 -12.22
N VAL A 47 1.73 -18.07 -11.30
CA VAL A 47 0.70 -17.05 -11.53
C VAL A 47 1.18 -16.00 -12.53
N LEU A 48 2.45 -15.56 -12.44
CA LEU A 48 3.07 -14.67 -13.41
C LEU A 48 3.01 -15.24 -14.83
N GLU A 49 3.44 -16.50 -15.02
CA GLU A 49 3.43 -17.19 -16.33
C GLU A 49 2.02 -17.29 -16.92
N LYS A 50 1.00 -17.62 -16.10
CA LYS A 50 -0.40 -17.64 -16.54
C LYS A 50 -0.89 -16.25 -16.96
N SER A 51 -0.50 -15.21 -16.22
CA SER A 51 -0.91 -13.83 -16.51
C SER A 51 -0.34 -13.32 -17.83
N GLU A 52 0.90 -13.68 -18.19
CA GLU A 52 1.45 -13.35 -19.52
C GLU A 52 0.65 -13.99 -20.66
N GLY A 53 0.25 -15.25 -20.49
CA GLY A 53 -0.61 -15.93 -21.47
C GLY A 53 -1.96 -15.23 -21.67
N ILE A 54 -2.51 -14.60 -20.63
CA ILE A 54 -3.75 -13.82 -20.70
C ILE A 54 -3.52 -12.44 -21.35
N ILE A 55 -2.37 -11.81 -21.08
CA ILE A 55 -1.99 -10.52 -21.70
C ILE A 55 -1.72 -10.69 -23.20
N GLY A 56 -1.23 -11.87 -23.61
CA GLY A 56 -0.88 -12.18 -25.00
C GLY A 56 0.48 -11.63 -25.44
N LYS A 57 1.23 -10.98 -24.54
CA LYS A 57 2.59 -10.49 -24.75
C LYS A 57 3.37 -10.48 -23.44
N ALA A 58 4.69 -10.53 -23.54
CA ALA A 58 5.57 -10.48 -22.37
C ALA A 58 5.49 -9.12 -21.66
N ALA A 59 5.49 -9.14 -20.32
CA ALA A 59 5.54 -7.91 -19.54
C ALA A 59 6.95 -7.28 -19.61
N LYS A 60 7.01 -5.95 -19.77
CA LYS A 60 8.31 -5.23 -19.79
C LYS A 60 9.02 -5.29 -18.44
N TYR A 61 8.25 -5.20 -17.37
CA TYR A 61 8.72 -5.26 -15.99
C TYR A 61 7.55 -5.60 -15.05
N VAL A 62 7.86 -5.90 -13.80
CA VAL A 62 6.88 -6.16 -12.74
C VAL A 62 7.09 -5.17 -11.60
N ILE A 63 6.00 -4.63 -11.06
CA ILE A 63 5.98 -3.83 -9.84
C ILE A 63 5.47 -4.70 -8.69
N SER A 64 6.17 -4.72 -7.57
CA SER A 64 5.65 -5.33 -6.33
C SER A 64 6.20 -4.64 -5.08
N ASP A 65 5.61 -4.97 -3.93
CA ASP A 65 6.21 -4.68 -2.63
C ASP A 65 7.55 -5.42 -2.44
N ASN A 66 8.20 -5.16 -1.31
CA ASN A 66 9.48 -5.75 -0.94
C ASN A 66 9.40 -7.20 -0.40
N ASP A 67 8.28 -7.92 -0.60
CA ASP A 67 8.16 -9.29 -0.09
C ASP A 67 9.21 -10.20 -0.75
N ALA A 68 9.96 -10.93 0.10
CA ALA A 68 11.07 -11.76 -0.34
C ALA A 68 10.66 -12.85 -1.35
N LYS A 69 9.40 -13.33 -1.28
CA LYS A 69 8.88 -14.35 -2.18
C LYS A 69 8.52 -13.74 -3.53
N MET A 70 8.00 -12.52 -3.55
CA MET A 70 7.80 -11.74 -4.78
C MET A 70 9.13 -11.50 -5.47
N ARG A 71 10.12 -10.96 -4.74
CA ARG A 71 11.48 -10.75 -5.25
C ARG A 71 12.08 -12.02 -5.84
N LYS A 72 12.00 -13.14 -5.13
CA LYS A 72 12.54 -14.43 -5.61
C LYS A 72 11.80 -14.94 -6.84
N ALA A 73 10.47 -14.82 -6.87
CA ALA A 73 9.66 -15.26 -8.01
C ALA A 73 9.98 -14.45 -9.27
N ILE A 74 9.95 -13.12 -9.17
CA ILE A 74 10.17 -12.20 -10.28
C ILE A 74 11.57 -12.38 -10.86
N LYS A 75 12.60 -12.44 -10.01
CA LYS A 75 13.98 -12.74 -10.45
C LYS A 75 14.08 -14.08 -11.16
N SER A 76 13.41 -15.13 -10.65
CA SER A 76 13.42 -16.46 -11.29
C SER A 76 12.61 -16.54 -12.59
N SER A 77 11.84 -15.49 -12.91
CA SER A 77 11.09 -15.33 -14.15
C SER A 77 11.76 -14.35 -15.13
N ASN A 78 12.99 -13.89 -14.84
CA ASN A 78 13.77 -12.99 -15.70
C ASN A 78 13.09 -11.65 -16.04
N PHE A 79 12.17 -11.17 -15.18
CA PHE A 79 11.63 -9.81 -15.33
C PHE A 79 12.51 -8.78 -14.64
N THR A 80 12.59 -7.59 -15.23
CA THR A 80 12.97 -6.38 -14.51
C THR A 80 11.96 -6.15 -13.39
N TRP A 81 12.45 -5.92 -12.18
CA TRP A 81 11.64 -5.70 -11.00
C TRP A 81 11.83 -4.27 -10.50
N HIS A 82 10.77 -3.47 -10.59
CA HIS A 82 10.71 -2.18 -9.92
C HIS A 82 9.99 -2.35 -8.59
N ARG A 83 10.56 -1.80 -7.52
CA ARG A 83 9.90 -1.83 -6.22
C ARG A 83 8.85 -0.73 -6.14
N ASP A 84 7.74 -1.06 -5.49
CA ASP A 84 6.75 -0.07 -5.10
C ASP A 84 7.39 1.02 -4.23
N VAL A 85 7.31 2.27 -4.67
CA VAL A 85 7.95 3.42 -4.01
C VAL A 85 7.48 3.58 -2.57
N SER A 86 6.17 3.59 -2.33
CA SER A 86 5.58 3.86 -1.01
C SER A 86 5.92 2.78 0.01
N HIS A 87 5.78 1.51 -0.38
CA HIS A 87 6.18 0.38 0.45
C HIS A 87 7.68 0.38 0.74
N THR A 88 8.51 0.81 -0.22
CA THR A 88 9.96 0.81 -0.06
C THR A 88 10.43 1.90 0.89
N LEU A 89 9.94 3.13 0.72
CA LEU A 89 10.28 4.24 1.61
C LEU A 89 9.82 3.95 3.06
N ALA A 90 8.59 3.46 3.22
CA ALA A 90 8.06 3.07 4.53
C ALA A 90 8.86 1.94 5.19
N LEU A 91 9.35 0.96 4.41
CA LEU A 91 10.20 -0.11 4.93
C LEU A 91 11.52 0.42 5.48
N PHE A 92 12.14 1.39 4.83
CA PHE A 92 13.39 1.98 5.32
C PHE A 92 13.18 2.80 6.59
N MET A 93 12.09 3.56 6.66
CA MET A 93 11.70 4.24 7.90
C MET A 93 11.45 3.22 9.02
N GLU A 94 10.74 2.13 8.73
CA GLU A 94 10.49 1.06 9.70
C GLU A 94 11.80 0.50 10.27
N ARG A 95 12.80 0.23 9.42
CA ARG A 95 14.10 -0.30 9.87
C ARG A 95 14.82 0.62 10.85
N VAL A 96 14.67 1.93 10.72
CA VAL A 96 15.33 2.92 11.58
C VAL A 96 14.54 3.15 12.87
N TYR A 97 13.22 3.31 12.79
CA TYR A 97 12.40 3.82 13.89
C TYR A 97 11.60 2.77 14.66
N LYS A 98 11.41 1.56 14.14
CA LYS A 98 10.54 0.56 14.77
C LYS A 98 10.94 0.22 16.22
N HIS A 99 12.23 0.24 16.50
CA HIS A 99 12.80 -0.07 17.81
C HIS A 99 13.42 1.15 18.49
N ASP A 100 13.21 2.35 17.94
CA ASP A 100 13.66 3.59 18.53
C ASP A 100 12.79 3.94 19.75
N ALA A 101 13.44 4.24 20.87
CA ALA A 101 12.76 4.43 22.16
C ALA A 101 11.88 5.70 22.16
N GLU A 102 12.39 6.79 21.61
CA GLU A 102 11.68 8.07 21.54
C GLU A 102 10.45 7.97 20.62
N PHE A 103 10.62 7.32 19.45
CA PHE A 103 9.51 7.02 18.55
C PHE A 103 8.43 6.16 19.23
N ALA A 104 8.85 5.09 19.93
CA ALA A 104 7.92 4.20 20.63
C ALA A 104 7.16 4.95 21.74
N GLU A 105 7.86 5.74 22.54
CA GLU A 105 7.28 6.51 23.64
C GLU A 105 6.31 7.59 23.14
N PHE A 106 6.72 8.37 22.13
CA PHE A 106 5.89 9.44 21.56
C PHE A 106 4.56 8.90 21.03
N PHE A 107 4.61 7.85 20.20
CA PHE A 107 3.39 7.25 19.66
C PHE A 107 2.54 6.58 20.77
N ASN A 108 3.15 6.06 21.83
CA ASN A 108 2.40 5.58 22.99
C ASN A 108 1.68 6.72 23.72
N LYS A 109 2.34 7.85 23.97
CA LYS A 109 1.71 9.03 24.60
C LYS A 109 0.54 9.55 23.75
N MET A 110 0.70 9.64 22.43
CA MET A 110 -0.40 9.99 21.52
C MET A 110 -1.59 9.03 21.64
N ALA A 111 -1.35 7.72 21.76
CA ALA A 111 -2.41 6.72 21.88
C ALA A 111 -3.11 6.77 23.25
N VAL A 112 -2.36 6.98 24.33
CA VAL A 112 -2.91 7.17 25.69
C VAL A 112 -3.75 8.45 25.77
N CYS A 113 -3.20 9.57 25.29
CA CYS A 113 -3.91 10.86 25.26
C CYS A 113 -5.22 10.75 24.47
N LYS A 114 -5.21 10.11 23.30
CA LYS A 114 -6.44 9.84 22.52
C LYS A 114 -7.52 9.13 23.34
N LYS A 115 -7.16 8.06 24.06
CA LYS A 115 -8.12 7.31 24.91
C LYS A 115 -8.65 8.15 26.07
N GLN A 116 -7.85 9.05 26.62
CA GLN A 116 -8.25 9.93 27.72
C GLN A 116 -9.14 11.09 27.26
N CYS A 117 -9.00 11.53 26.00
CA CYS A 117 -9.70 12.69 25.45
C CYS A 117 -11.03 12.36 24.77
N CYS A 118 -11.24 11.13 24.30
CA CYS A 118 -12.34 10.81 23.39
C CYS A 118 -13.76 11.02 23.93
N MET A 119 -13.92 11.17 25.25
CA MET A 119 -15.20 11.44 25.92
C MET A 119 -15.24 12.80 26.63
N LYS A 120 -14.28 13.69 26.34
CA LYS A 120 -14.14 15.02 26.97
C LYS A 120 -14.36 16.14 25.95
N ASP A 121 -14.60 17.35 26.43
CA ASP A 121 -14.79 18.53 25.57
C ASP A 121 -13.58 18.82 24.66
N VAL A 122 -12.38 18.39 25.06
CA VAL A 122 -11.14 18.49 24.25
C VAL A 122 -11.06 17.51 23.07
N ALA A 123 -12.06 16.64 22.88
CA ALA A 123 -12.06 15.61 21.82
C ALA A 123 -11.93 16.18 20.40
N TYR A 124 -12.30 17.44 20.17
CA TYR A 124 -12.15 18.08 18.86
C TYR A 124 -10.69 18.27 18.42
N LEU A 125 -9.74 18.26 19.37
CA LEU A 125 -8.28 18.33 19.12
C LEU A 125 -7.61 16.95 19.05
N GLN A 126 -8.39 15.87 19.11
CA GLN A 126 -7.87 14.52 19.27
C GLN A 126 -6.99 14.08 18.09
N SER A 127 -5.94 13.31 18.40
CA SER A 127 -5.06 12.73 17.39
C SER A 127 -5.76 11.70 16.47
N PRO A 128 -5.24 11.53 15.24
CA PRO A 128 -5.66 10.47 14.33
C PRO A 128 -5.55 9.06 14.92
N SER A 129 -6.30 8.11 14.36
CA SER A 129 -6.22 6.70 14.79
C SER A 129 -4.96 6.05 14.24
N GLN A 130 -4.07 5.62 15.13
CA GLN A 130 -2.85 4.92 14.73
C GLN A 130 -3.18 3.56 14.13
N ARG A 131 -2.72 3.31 12.91
CA ARG A 131 -2.86 2.00 12.26
C ARG A 131 -1.82 1.03 12.79
N CYS A 132 -2.26 -0.16 13.22
CA CYS A 132 -1.35 -1.24 13.60
C CYS A 132 -0.70 -1.91 12.38
N LYS A 133 -1.34 -1.85 11.20
CA LYS A 133 -0.85 -2.40 9.94
C LYS A 133 -0.34 -1.28 9.04
N ALA A 134 0.79 -1.51 8.37
CA ALA A 134 1.41 -0.53 7.49
C ALA A 134 1.61 0.84 8.18
N LYS A 135 1.96 0.84 9.47
CA LYS A 135 2.08 2.05 10.31
C LYS A 135 2.93 3.13 9.62
N PHE A 136 4.11 2.75 9.11
CA PHE A 136 5.06 3.66 8.48
C PHE A 136 4.56 4.30 7.19
N MET A 137 3.68 3.64 6.43
CA MET A 137 3.04 4.23 5.25
C MET A 137 1.97 5.27 5.59
N ASN A 138 1.51 5.31 6.85
CA ASN A 138 0.40 6.16 7.28
C ASN A 138 0.83 7.14 8.39
N LEU A 139 2.11 7.49 8.46
CA LEU A 139 2.63 8.40 9.48
C LEU A 139 2.25 9.85 9.24
N GLU A 140 2.08 10.25 7.98
CA GLU A 140 1.85 11.64 7.58
C GLU A 140 0.72 12.30 8.37
N GLU A 141 -0.42 11.64 8.50
CA GLU A 141 -1.57 12.16 9.24
C GLU A 141 -1.25 12.44 10.71
N SER A 142 -0.54 11.51 11.37
CA SER A 142 -0.18 11.63 12.80
C SER A 142 0.89 12.69 13.03
N VAL A 143 1.88 12.76 12.15
CA VAL A 143 2.98 13.74 12.22
C VAL A 143 2.47 15.15 11.94
N ASN A 144 1.65 15.34 10.89
CA ASN A 144 1.04 16.63 10.58
C ASN A 144 0.13 17.12 11.70
N TRP A 145 -0.62 16.21 12.36
CA TRP A 145 -1.40 16.57 13.55
C TRP A 145 -0.49 17.05 14.69
N ALA A 146 0.57 16.31 15.00
CA ALA A 146 1.48 16.66 16.09
C ALA A 146 2.19 18.00 15.84
N TYR A 147 2.66 18.23 14.61
CA TYR A 147 3.27 19.47 14.19
C TYR A 147 2.30 20.66 14.35
N LYS A 148 1.06 20.54 13.85
CA LYS A 148 0.04 21.59 14.02
C LYS A 148 -0.31 21.85 15.48
N MET A 149 -0.45 20.79 16.28
CA MET A 149 -0.75 20.93 17.71
C MET A 149 0.38 21.61 18.47
N LEU A 150 1.64 21.32 18.13
CA LEU A 150 2.80 22.00 18.70
C LEU A 150 2.77 23.50 18.38
N GLN A 151 2.47 23.89 17.14
CA GLN A 151 2.34 25.30 16.74
C GLN A 151 1.18 26.02 17.45
N LEU A 152 0.06 25.32 17.65
CA LEU A 152 -1.12 25.87 18.33
C LEU A 152 -1.01 25.84 19.86
N HIS A 153 -0.02 25.16 20.43
CA HIS A 153 0.08 24.88 21.87
C HIS A 153 -0.05 26.14 22.75
N HIS A 154 0.51 27.28 22.31
CA HIS A 154 0.43 28.54 23.05
C HIS A 154 -0.99 29.13 23.12
N LYS A 155 -1.84 28.86 22.11
CA LYS A 155 -3.23 29.33 22.00
C LYS A 155 -4.24 28.45 22.71
N LEU A 156 -3.83 27.26 23.14
CA LEU A 156 -4.68 26.33 23.88
C LEU A 156 -5.07 26.90 25.25
N THR A 157 -6.28 26.54 25.69
CA THR A 157 -6.77 26.79 27.05
C THR A 157 -5.92 26.04 28.09
N THR A 158 -6.04 26.39 29.37
CA THR A 158 -5.31 25.72 30.45
C THR A 158 -5.56 24.21 30.48
N LEU A 159 -6.83 23.79 30.33
CA LEU A 159 -7.21 22.38 30.30
C LEU A 159 -6.60 21.64 29.10
N GLU A 160 -6.64 22.25 27.91
CA GLU A 160 -6.07 21.66 26.71
C GLU A 160 -4.53 21.56 26.80
N LYS A 161 -3.87 22.57 27.36
CA LYS A 161 -2.41 22.53 27.61
C LYS A 161 -2.04 21.40 28.56
N GLU A 162 -2.80 21.18 29.62
CA GLU A 162 -2.57 20.07 30.55
C GLU A 162 -2.64 18.72 29.82
N VAL A 163 -3.69 18.54 29.01
CA VAL A 163 -3.92 17.32 28.22
C VAL A 163 -2.81 17.05 27.20
N PHE A 164 -2.34 18.09 26.51
CA PHE A 164 -1.33 17.98 25.45
C PHE A 164 0.08 18.39 25.89
N SER A 165 0.31 18.45 27.21
CA SER A 165 1.56 18.90 27.84
C SER A 165 2.80 18.12 27.44
N PHE A 166 2.65 16.92 26.87
CA PHE A 166 3.77 16.13 26.37
C PHE A 166 4.36 16.69 25.06
N LEU A 167 3.60 17.40 24.23
CA LEU A 167 4.03 17.81 22.89
C LEU A 167 5.32 18.64 22.89
N PRO A 168 5.49 19.68 23.75
CA PRO A 168 6.71 20.47 23.77
C PRO A 168 7.98 19.65 24.06
N ALA A 169 7.87 18.59 24.86
CA ALA A 169 9.00 17.72 25.16
C ALA A 169 9.50 16.92 23.93
N TYR A 170 8.67 16.78 22.89
CA TYR A 170 9.01 16.09 21.64
C TYR A 170 9.12 17.05 20.45
N ALA A 171 9.28 18.36 20.67
CA ALA A 171 9.33 19.35 19.58
C ALA A 171 10.37 18.98 18.50
N SER A 172 11.62 18.72 18.91
CA SER A 172 12.70 18.34 17.99
C SER A 172 12.40 17.04 17.23
N PHE A 173 11.76 16.07 17.90
CA PHE A 173 11.38 14.79 17.28
C PHE A 173 10.23 14.98 16.28
N ILE A 174 9.26 15.85 16.59
CA ILE A 174 8.17 16.19 15.69
C ILE A 174 8.71 16.87 14.43
N ASP A 175 9.65 17.80 14.57
CA ASP A 175 10.31 18.47 13.44
C ASP A 175 11.10 17.47 12.57
N GLU A 176 11.88 16.57 13.18
CA GLU A 176 12.55 15.46 12.48
C GLU A 176 11.57 14.61 11.67
N MET A 177 10.46 14.19 12.30
CA MET A 177 9.45 13.38 11.63
C MET A 177 8.75 14.14 10.50
N GLN A 178 8.53 15.45 10.67
CA GLN A 178 7.94 16.32 9.66
C GLN A 178 8.83 16.42 8.43
N ASP A 179 10.15 16.58 8.62
CA ASP A 179 11.13 16.63 7.53
C ASP A 179 11.16 15.31 6.76
N ILE A 180 11.17 14.17 7.46
CA ILE A 180 11.19 12.85 6.82
C ILE A 180 9.90 12.61 6.03
N VAL A 181 8.74 12.85 6.64
CA VAL A 181 7.43 12.67 5.98
C VAL A 181 7.33 13.58 4.76
N SER A 182 7.80 14.82 4.85
CA SER A 182 7.80 15.78 3.73
C SER A 182 8.69 15.30 2.58
N CYS A 183 9.88 14.77 2.90
CA CYS A 183 10.78 14.17 1.92
C CYS A 183 10.16 12.92 1.25
N VAL A 184 9.49 12.06 2.01
CA VAL A 184 8.77 10.89 1.46
C VAL A 184 7.67 11.34 0.51
N HIS A 185 6.83 12.29 0.94
CA HIS A 185 5.77 12.85 0.11
C HIS A 185 6.32 13.44 -1.19
N PHE A 186 7.44 14.17 -1.13
CA PHE A 186 8.10 14.70 -2.32
C PHE A 186 8.52 13.60 -3.29
N ILE A 187 9.22 12.56 -2.81
CA ILE A 187 9.70 11.45 -3.66
C ILE A 187 8.51 10.71 -4.28
N GLU A 188 7.50 10.38 -3.49
CA GLU A 188 6.31 9.71 -3.98
C GLU A 188 5.59 10.53 -5.04
N LYS A 189 5.41 11.83 -4.80
CA LYS A 189 4.75 12.73 -5.73
C LYS A 189 5.54 12.82 -7.04
N GLU A 190 6.85 13.04 -6.97
CA GLU A 190 7.70 13.16 -8.17
C GLU A 190 7.66 11.87 -8.99
N MET A 191 7.80 10.70 -8.36
CA MET A 191 7.80 9.41 -9.07
C MET A 191 6.42 8.99 -9.59
N LYS A 192 5.34 9.29 -8.86
CA LYS A 192 3.98 8.93 -9.29
C LYS A 192 3.50 9.84 -10.42
N TYR A 193 3.76 11.14 -10.35
CA TYR A 193 3.27 12.10 -11.34
C TYR A 193 4.17 12.21 -12.57
N ASN A 194 5.49 12.16 -12.41
CA ASN A 194 6.44 12.31 -13.51
C ASN A 194 7.09 10.98 -13.95
N GLY A 195 6.75 9.87 -13.27
CA GLY A 195 7.30 8.55 -13.53
C GLY A 195 8.68 8.33 -12.93
N LEU A 196 9.08 7.07 -12.81
CA LEU A 196 10.43 6.67 -12.46
C LEU A 196 11.33 6.79 -13.69
N SER A 197 12.28 7.72 -13.66
CA SER A 197 13.24 8.00 -14.72
C SER A 197 14.56 8.51 -14.12
N LYS A 198 15.63 8.55 -14.91
CA LYS A 198 16.91 9.11 -14.44
C LYS A 198 16.80 10.58 -14.00
N SER A 199 15.96 11.36 -14.69
CA SER A 199 15.68 12.76 -14.35
C SER A 199 14.95 12.89 -13.00
N THR A 200 13.90 12.11 -12.78
CA THR A 200 13.14 12.16 -11.51
C THR A 200 13.99 11.63 -10.35
N ILE A 201 14.81 10.59 -10.59
CA ILE A 201 15.80 10.12 -9.62
C ILE A 201 16.79 11.23 -9.23
N ALA A 202 17.35 11.96 -10.21
CA ALA A 202 18.29 13.04 -9.93
C ALA A 202 17.67 14.15 -9.07
N LYS A 203 16.42 14.56 -9.38
CA LYS A 203 15.67 15.52 -8.56
C LYS A 203 15.45 15.00 -7.14
N CYS A 204 15.03 13.74 -6.98
CA CYS A 204 14.84 13.12 -5.67
C CYS A 204 16.14 13.08 -4.86
N ARG A 205 17.29 12.73 -5.48
CA ARG A 205 18.60 12.75 -4.81
C ARG A 205 18.98 14.13 -4.30
N MET A 206 18.79 15.15 -5.14
CA MET A 206 19.05 16.55 -4.76
C MET A 206 18.19 16.96 -3.56
N HIS A 207 16.89 16.64 -3.59
CA HIS A 207 15.99 16.94 -2.49
C HIS A 207 16.38 16.20 -1.20
N ILE A 208 16.72 14.91 -1.26
CA ILE A 208 17.19 14.11 -0.12
C ILE A 208 18.45 14.72 0.50
N ASN A 209 19.42 15.10 -0.33
CA ASN A 209 20.68 15.70 0.12
C ASN A 209 20.47 17.06 0.79
N ALA A 210 19.52 17.86 0.30
CA ALA A 210 19.21 19.19 0.83
C ALA A 210 18.31 19.17 2.08
N THR A 211 17.68 18.03 2.41
CA THR A 211 16.73 17.91 3.53
C THR A 211 17.24 16.92 4.56
N ILE A 212 16.91 15.64 4.42
CA ILE A 212 17.14 14.61 5.43
C ILE A 212 18.62 14.27 5.66
N MET A 213 19.50 14.51 4.68
CA MET A 213 20.95 14.27 4.86
C MET A 213 21.64 15.34 5.71
N CYS A 214 21.04 16.53 5.84
CA CYS A 214 21.51 17.60 6.73
C CYS A 214 21.00 17.44 8.17
N GLY A 215 20.09 16.48 8.40
CA GLY A 215 19.49 16.22 9.71
C GLY A 215 20.36 15.41 10.66
N ASN A 216 19.74 14.84 11.69
CA ASN A 216 20.45 14.02 12.67
C ASN A 216 20.80 12.61 12.13
N GLU A 217 21.47 11.80 12.95
CA GLU A 217 21.93 10.46 12.55
C GLU A 217 20.79 9.50 12.14
N ARG A 218 19.59 9.62 12.71
CA ARG A 218 18.44 8.82 12.28
C ARG A 218 17.99 9.22 10.88
N MET A 219 17.88 10.52 10.63
CA MET A 219 17.52 11.08 9.32
C MET A 219 18.54 10.69 8.24
N LYS A 220 19.84 10.79 8.53
CA LYS A 220 20.91 10.36 7.63
C LYS A 220 20.85 8.87 7.29
N ARG A 221 20.53 8.00 8.25
CA ARG A 221 20.35 6.55 7.99
C ARG A 221 19.17 6.26 7.07
N VAL A 222 18.06 6.98 7.23
CA VAL A 222 16.92 6.91 6.29
C VAL A 222 17.34 7.43 4.92
N GLY A 223 17.98 8.61 4.86
CA GLY A 223 18.45 9.22 3.63
C GLY A 223 19.43 8.35 2.85
N ALA A 224 20.40 7.74 3.52
CA ALA A 224 21.32 6.78 2.91
C ALA A 224 20.57 5.57 2.29
N SER A 225 19.55 5.07 2.98
CA SER A 225 18.71 3.98 2.46
C SER A 225 17.90 4.41 1.23
N PHE A 226 17.34 5.64 1.24
CA PHE A 226 16.65 6.21 0.09
C PHE A 226 17.59 6.38 -1.11
N LEU A 227 18.78 6.95 -0.89
CA LEU A 227 19.79 7.12 -1.96
C LEU A 227 20.25 5.79 -2.54
N SER A 228 20.44 4.76 -1.70
CA SER A 228 20.76 3.40 -2.15
C SER A 228 19.64 2.82 -3.02
N TYR A 229 18.39 2.97 -2.60
CA TYR A 229 17.21 2.58 -3.38
C TYR A 229 17.20 3.26 -4.75
N LEU A 230 17.40 4.57 -4.79
CA LEU A 230 17.45 5.34 -6.04
C LEU A 230 18.60 4.90 -6.95
N SER A 231 19.75 4.50 -6.40
CA SER A 231 20.87 3.96 -7.19
C SER A 231 20.56 2.60 -7.80
N GLU A 232 19.89 1.74 -7.04
CA GLU A 232 19.46 0.44 -7.55
C GLU A 232 18.42 0.59 -8.67
N GLU A 233 17.44 1.49 -8.51
CA GLU A 233 16.43 1.73 -9.56
C GLU A 233 17.05 2.43 -10.80
N ASP A 234 17.98 3.38 -10.63
CA ASP A 234 18.69 4.03 -11.74
C ASP A 234 19.42 3.02 -12.63
N GLY A 235 20.07 2.02 -12.02
CA GLY A 235 20.76 0.94 -12.72
C GLY A 235 19.86 0.02 -13.53
N LEU A 236 18.54 0.01 -13.27
CA LEU A 236 17.56 -0.76 -14.05
C LEU A 236 17.03 0.00 -15.27
N LEU A 237 17.18 1.32 -15.31
CA LEU A 237 16.57 2.19 -16.31
C LEU A 237 17.46 2.41 -17.52
N LYS A 238 16.86 2.38 -18.71
CA LYS A 238 17.48 2.93 -19.93
C LYS A 238 17.40 4.47 -19.93
N ASN A 239 18.26 5.13 -20.69
CA ASN A 239 18.39 6.60 -20.63
C ASN A 239 17.10 7.38 -20.94
N THR A 240 16.26 6.89 -21.85
CA THR A 240 15.00 7.54 -22.27
C THR A 240 13.76 6.96 -21.60
N GLU A 241 13.93 6.03 -20.67
CA GLU A 241 12.84 5.25 -20.11
C GLU A 241 12.16 5.98 -18.94
N ILE A 242 10.83 6.01 -18.98
CA ILE A 242 9.98 6.53 -17.91
C ILE A 242 8.94 5.44 -17.60
N VAL A 243 9.05 4.85 -16.41
CA VAL A 243 8.22 3.71 -15.98
C VAL A 243 7.36 4.03 -14.77
N ASN A 244 6.35 3.20 -14.56
CA ASN A 244 5.56 3.20 -13.33
C ASN A 244 6.28 2.42 -12.22
N ASN A 245 6.21 2.91 -10.97
CA ASN A 245 6.74 2.23 -9.79
C ASN A 245 5.83 2.36 -8.55
N SER A 246 4.52 2.58 -8.76
CA SER A 246 3.51 2.59 -7.69
C SER A 246 2.46 1.51 -7.93
N SER A 247 2.03 0.88 -6.85
CA SER A 247 0.97 -0.11 -6.77
C SER A 247 -0.26 0.40 -5.99
N ASP A 248 -0.38 1.71 -5.75
CA ASP A 248 -1.53 2.34 -5.07
C ASP A 248 -2.89 1.92 -5.66
N LEU A 249 -2.91 1.67 -6.97
CA LEU A 249 -4.06 1.17 -7.70
C LEU A 249 -4.57 -0.19 -7.18
N ILE A 250 -3.67 -1.08 -6.77
CA ILE A 250 -4.02 -2.37 -6.16
C ILE A 250 -4.72 -2.13 -4.81
N GLU A 251 -4.18 -1.24 -3.97
CA GLU A 251 -4.77 -0.93 -2.66
C GLU A 251 -6.12 -0.23 -2.79
N THR A 252 -6.27 0.67 -3.78
CA THR A 252 -7.56 1.29 -4.12
C THR A 252 -8.59 0.22 -4.55
N THR A 253 -8.19 -0.68 -5.45
CA THR A 253 -9.03 -1.80 -5.91
C THR A 253 -9.44 -2.71 -4.75
N PHE A 254 -8.50 -3.03 -3.85
CA PHE A 254 -8.78 -3.80 -2.64
C PHE A 254 -9.65 -3.04 -1.64
N GLY A 255 -9.55 -1.72 -1.57
CA GLY A 255 -10.43 -0.87 -0.77
C GLY A 255 -11.89 -1.01 -1.21
N ILE A 256 -12.16 -0.85 -2.51
CA ILE A 256 -13.50 -1.02 -3.09
C ILE A 256 -13.99 -2.46 -2.86
N PHE A 257 -13.13 -3.46 -3.08
CA PHE A 257 -13.49 -4.86 -2.85
C PHE A 257 -13.85 -5.16 -1.38
N LYS A 258 -13.06 -4.65 -0.43
CA LYS A 258 -13.31 -4.82 1.02
C LYS A 258 -14.62 -4.17 1.44
N TYR A 259 -15.04 -3.08 0.79
CA TYR A 259 -16.32 -2.44 1.06
C TYR A 259 -17.52 -3.33 0.68
N ILE A 260 -17.41 -4.08 -0.42
CA ILE A 260 -18.45 -5.02 -0.89
C ILE A 260 -18.42 -6.33 -0.08
N GLN A 261 -17.26 -6.69 0.47
CA GLN A 261 -17.08 -7.93 1.21
C GLN A 261 -17.74 -7.91 2.60
N SER A 262 -18.21 -9.08 3.07
CA SER A 262 -18.66 -9.24 4.45
C SER A 262 -17.58 -8.86 5.48
N PRO A 263 -17.93 -8.12 6.54
CA PRO A 263 -16.98 -7.78 7.61
C PRO A 263 -16.56 -9.00 8.44
N ASN A 264 -17.32 -10.10 8.38
CA ASN A 264 -16.98 -11.33 9.10
C ASN A 264 -15.82 -12.06 8.42
N LYS A 265 -14.63 -11.96 9.03
CA LYS A 265 -13.38 -12.57 8.54
C LYS A 265 -13.44 -14.09 8.39
N LEU A 266 -14.36 -14.78 9.08
CA LEU A 266 -14.55 -16.23 8.93
C LEU A 266 -15.08 -16.61 7.54
N ASN A 267 -15.71 -15.68 6.82
CA ASN A 267 -16.17 -15.93 5.46
C ASN A 267 -15.00 -16.14 4.48
N GLY A 268 -13.78 -15.71 4.82
CA GLY A 268 -12.63 -15.83 3.93
C GLY A 268 -12.86 -15.09 2.61
N VAL A 269 -12.15 -15.53 1.56
CA VAL A 269 -12.41 -15.09 0.18
C VAL A 269 -13.60 -15.86 -0.36
N THR A 270 -14.65 -15.14 -0.75
CA THR A 270 -15.85 -15.70 -1.36
C THR A 270 -15.85 -15.46 -2.87
N THR A 271 -16.88 -15.95 -3.57
CA THR A 271 -17.10 -15.67 -5.01
C THR A 271 -17.22 -14.17 -5.32
N LEU A 272 -17.39 -13.31 -4.31
CA LEU A 272 -17.32 -11.87 -4.49
C LEU A 272 -15.99 -11.44 -5.13
N VAL A 273 -14.89 -12.19 -4.97
CA VAL A 273 -13.60 -11.88 -5.60
C VAL A 273 -13.69 -11.73 -7.13
N LEU A 274 -14.70 -12.37 -7.77
CA LEU A 274 -15.01 -12.20 -9.19
C LEU A 274 -15.45 -10.77 -9.56
N HIS A 275 -15.70 -9.90 -8.58
CA HIS A 275 -15.96 -8.47 -8.80
C HIS A 275 -14.67 -7.67 -9.06
N LEU A 276 -13.48 -8.17 -8.71
CA LEU A 276 -12.23 -7.43 -8.93
C LEU A 276 -12.03 -7.02 -10.40
N PRO A 277 -12.18 -7.92 -11.40
CA PRO A 277 -12.12 -7.52 -12.81
C PRO A 277 -13.23 -6.55 -13.21
N VAL A 278 -14.42 -6.69 -12.63
CA VAL A 278 -15.57 -5.82 -12.90
C VAL A 278 -15.31 -4.41 -12.40
N ILE A 279 -14.80 -4.26 -11.18
CA ILE A 279 -14.44 -2.95 -10.59
C ILE A 279 -13.56 -2.16 -11.55
N LEU A 280 -12.49 -2.76 -12.08
CA LEU A 280 -11.59 -2.08 -13.02
C LEU A 280 -12.23 -1.82 -14.39
N SER A 281 -13.06 -2.75 -14.86
CA SER A 281 -13.77 -2.60 -16.15
C SER A 281 -14.76 -1.43 -16.12
N PHE A 282 -15.28 -1.08 -14.94
CA PHE A 282 -16.23 0.02 -14.75
C PHE A 282 -15.62 1.30 -14.18
N ALA A 283 -14.33 1.32 -13.86
CA ALA A 283 -13.74 2.43 -13.14
C ALA A 283 -13.58 3.73 -13.96
N GLY A 284 -13.60 3.63 -15.29
CA GLY A 284 -13.49 4.80 -16.19
C GLY A 284 -14.49 4.77 -17.34
N LYS A 285 -14.81 5.96 -17.86
CA LYS A 285 -15.76 6.16 -18.97
C LYS A 285 -15.38 5.40 -20.24
N SER A 286 -14.08 5.27 -20.50
CA SER A 286 -13.57 4.60 -21.71
C SER A 286 -13.85 3.10 -21.65
N ASN A 287 -13.51 2.44 -20.54
CA ASN A 287 -13.73 1.01 -20.35
C ASN A 287 -15.20 0.67 -20.16
N SER A 288 -15.96 1.51 -19.44
CA SER A 288 -17.38 1.25 -19.18
C SER A 288 -18.24 1.29 -20.44
N LYS A 289 -17.89 2.15 -21.42
CA LYS A 289 -18.62 2.27 -22.69
C LYS A 289 -18.50 1.04 -23.58
N ILE A 290 -17.35 0.37 -23.54
CA ILE A 290 -17.06 -0.82 -24.35
C ILE A 290 -17.45 -2.13 -23.63
N TYR A 291 -17.80 -2.06 -22.34
CA TYR A 291 -18.11 -3.25 -21.55
C TYR A 291 -19.53 -3.77 -21.82
N ASN A 292 -19.63 -4.87 -22.56
CA ASN A 292 -20.91 -5.49 -22.92
C ASN A 292 -21.46 -6.38 -21.79
N VAL A 293 -22.15 -5.75 -20.84
CA VAL A 293 -22.76 -6.46 -19.69
C VAL A 293 -23.69 -7.58 -20.13
N LYS A 294 -24.55 -7.32 -21.14
CA LYS A 294 -25.54 -8.28 -21.61
C LYS A 294 -24.86 -9.54 -22.14
N GLU A 295 -23.85 -9.38 -22.98
CA GLU A 295 -23.10 -10.51 -23.53
C GLU A 295 -22.43 -11.33 -22.43
N HIS A 296 -21.78 -10.68 -21.45
CA HIS A 296 -21.15 -11.39 -20.34
C HIS A 296 -22.15 -12.17 -19.48
N LEU A 297 -23.31 -11.57 -19.17
CA LEU A 297 -24.39 -12.24 -18.43
C LEU A 297 -24.99 -13.41 -19.23
N CYS A 298 -25.15 -13.27 -20.54
CA CYS A 298 -25.67 -14.35 -21.39
C CYS A 298 -24.67 -15.51 -21.55
N ARG A 299 -23.36 -15.22 -21.52
CA ARG A 299 -22.31 -16.23 -21.73
C ARG A 299 -22.00 -17.05 -20.48
N THR A 300 -22.09 -16.46 -19.29
CA THR A 300 -21.69 -17.12 -18.04
C THR A 300 -22.89 -17.66 -17.29
N ARG A 301 -22.90 -18.97 -17.04
CA ARG A 301 -23.96 -19.65 -16.30
C ARG A 301 -23.62 -19.72 -14.81
N ILE A 302 -24.65 -19.84 -13.96
CA ILE A 302 -24.47 -20.06 -12.51
C ILE A 302 -23.61 -21.31 -12.25
N LYS A 303 -23.77 -22.37 -13.06
CA LYS A 303 -22.96 -23.59 -12.98
C LYS A 303 -21.47 -23.32 -13.12
N ASP A 304 -21.08 -22.39 -14.00
CA ASP A 304 -19.67 -22.04 -14.20
C ASP A 304 -19.07 -21.39 -12.95
N ILE A 305 -19.83 -20.53 -12.29
CA ILE A 305 -19.44 -19.88 -11.03
C ILE A 305 -19.30 -20.91 -9.91
N THR A 306 -20.22 -21.88 -9.82
CA THR A 306 -20.15 -22.97 -8.83
C THR A 306 -18.92 -23.84 -9.04
N LEU A 307 -18.66 -24.29 -10.27
CA LEU A 307 -17.47 -25.07 -10.60
C LEU A 307 -16.18 -24.30 -10.35
N TRP A 308 -16.16 -23.00 -10.69
CA TRP A 308 -15.03 -22.13 -10.39
C TRP A 308 -14.79 -22.02 -8.89
N ARG A 309 -15.85 -21.84 -8.09
CA ARG A 309 -15.76 -21.78 -6.62
C ARG A 309 -15.15 -23.06 -6.05
N GLU A 310 -15.64 -24.22 -6.46
CA GLU A 310 -15.17 -25.53 -5.97
C GLU A 310 -13.69 -25.77 -6.30
N LYS A 311 -13.25 -25.28 -7.46
CA LYS A 311 -11.86 -25.44 -7.93
C LYS A 311 -10.87 -24.47 -7.28
N TYR A 312 -11.26 -23.21 -7.06
CA TYR A 312 -10.30 -22.13 -6.73
C TYR A 312 -10.47 -21.51 -5.35
N LEU A 313 -11.59 -21.74 -4.66
CA LEU A 313 -11.83 -21.21 -3.32
C LEU A 313 -11.71 -22.30 -2.26
N MET A 314 -11.30 -21.88 -1.07
CA MET A 314 -11.22 -22.76 0.10
C MET A 314 -12.56 -22.87 0.82
N GLU A 315 -12.70 -23.89 1.67
CA GLU A 315 -13.86 -24.06 2.54
C GLU A 315 -14.13 -22.80 3.37
N ASN A 316 -15.40 -22.38 3.41
CA ASN A 316 -15.83 -21.24 4.23
C ASN A 316 -15.84 -21.66 5.72
N LEU A 317 -15.10 -20.93 6.56
CA LEU A 317 -14.96 -21.28 7.97
C LEU A 317 -16.25 -21.07 8.78
N VAL A 318 -17.17 -20.20 8.34
CA VAL A 318 -18.52 -20.10 8.91
C VAL A 318 -19.29 -21.39 8.68
N THR A 319 -19.29 -21.90 7.46
CA THR A 319 -19.95 -23.17 7.14
C THR A 319 -19.33 -24.32 7.91
N LYS A 320 -18.00 -24.37 7.99
CA LYS A 320 -17.28 -25.36 8.80
C LYS A 320 -17.68 -25.27 10.27
N ARG A 321 -17.65 -24.07 10.86
CA ARG A 321 -18.04 -23.83 12.26
C ARG A 321 -19.47 -24.29 12.55
N ILE A 322 -20.43 -23.95 11.69
CA ILE A 322 -21.84 -24.36 11.87
C ILE A 322 -21.96 -25.88 11.86
N LYS A 323 -21.33 -26.57 10.91
CA LYS A 323 -21.36 -28.03 10.84
C LYS A 323 -20.72 -28.68 12.07
N THR A 324 -19.58 -28.16 12.51
CA THR A 324 -18.86 -28.69 13.69
C THR A 324 -19.67 -28.47 14.97
N LEU A 325 -20.23 -27.28 15.18
CA LEU A 325 -20.98 -26.97 16.41
C LEU A 325 -22.37 -27.59 16.45
N LYS A 326 -22.99 -27.90 15.31
CA LYS A 326 -24.26 -28.65 15.25
C LYS A 326 -24.09 -30.15 15.55
N ALA A 327 -22.86 -30.65 15.48
CA ALA A 327 -22.54 -32.07 15.72
C ALA A 327 -22.12 -32.35 17.17
N ALA A 328 -22.07 -31.33 18.02
CA ALA A 328 -21.80 -31.41 19.46
C ALA A 328 -23.12 -31.30 20.25
#